data_AF-A4FF42-F1
#
_entry.id   AF-A4FF42-F1
#
_cell.length_a   1.000
_cell.length_b   1.000
_cell.length_c   1.000
_cell.angle_alpha   90.00
_cell.angle_beta   90.00
_cell.angle_gamma   90.00
#
_symmetry.space_group_name_H-M   'P 1'
#
loop_
_entity.id
_entity.type
_entity.pdbx_description
1 polymer ?
#
loop_
_entity_poly.entity_id
_entity_poly.type
_entity_poly.pdbx_seq_one_letter_code
_entity_poly.pdbx_strand_id
1 'polypeptide(L)'
;MDTANATGRADELVQDLTAVVRTGVEVDDPGAMLEDRGDDQRLRREALAGVRAALAVEGLVSEAALRGVEVAVADAVWLGASLADLSAVTGRSRQAARKRWPALGGIYRRRKWLANHVDDTFYMVRLLLDRSDGLAPGEPEQFRTAVRELREALTRSEADFDSESDFDDNAARSAGRPPAARWRALDELVDVHLRRVIALAGEPANPDAGFALHGAGGVLGYYHHATTGTGEQE
;
A
#
# COMPACT_ATOMS: atom_id res chain seq x y z
N MET A 1 14.15 -21.48 -8.55
CA MET A 1 14.02 -21.91 -7.15
C MET A 1 13.16 -23.17 -7.16
N ASP A 2 13.67 -24.27 -6.63
CA ASP A 2 12.97 -25.57 -6.64
C ASP A 2 11.74 -25.50 -5.72
N THR A 3 10.57 -25.81 -6.25
CA THR A 3 9.30 -25.79 -5.51
C THR A 3 9.31 -26.74 -4.32
N ALA A 4 10.06 -27.85 -4.38
CA ALA A 4 10.20 -28.77 -3.26
C ALA A 4 10.93 -28.13 -2.06
N ASN A 5 11.95 -27.31 -2.33
CA ASN A 5 12.67 -26.56 -1.30
C ASN A 5 11.78 -25.46 -0.69
N ALA A 6 10.94 -24.82 -1.50
CA ALA A 6 9.98 -23.82 -1.02
C ALA A 6 8.93 -24.41 -0.06
N THR A 7 8.40 -25.60 -0.37
CA THR A 7 7.44 -26.30 0.51
C THR A 7 8.08 -26.67 1.84
N GLY A 8 9.30 -27.25 1.84
CA GLY A 8 9.98 -27.60 3.10
C GLY A 8 10.22 -26.39 4.01
N ARG A 9 10.61 -25.24 3.45
CA ARG A 9 10.79 -24.00 4.22
C ARG A 9 9.45 -23.43 4.74
N ALA A 10 8.38 -23.59 3.98
CA ALA A 10 7.04 -23.19 4.44
C ALA A 10 6.57 -24.07 5.60
N ASP A 11 6.80 -25.38 5.53
CA ASP A 11 6.48 -26.32 6.61
C ASP A 11 7.26 -25.99 7.89
N GLU A 12 8.56 -25.70 7.79
CA GLU A 12 9.39 -25.25 8.92
C GLU A 12 8.83 -23.97 9.56
N LEU A 13 8.49 -22.95 8.76
CA LEU A 13 7.90 -21.71 9.26
C LEU A 13 6.55 -21.93 9.97
N VAL A 14 5.70 -22.80 9.43
CA VAL A 14 4.40 -23.14 10.04
C VAL A 14 4.62 -23.88 11.37
N GLN A 15 5.59 -24.78 11.44
CA GLN A 15 5.94 -25.49 12.67
C GLN A 15 6.47 -24.54 13.75
N ASP A 16 7.40 -23.65 13.39
CA ASP A 16 7.96 -22.64 14.30
C ASP A 16 6.87 -21.71 14.83
N LEU A 17 6.01 -21.20 13.96
CA LEU A 17 4.91 -20.33 14.35
C LEU A 17 3.90 -21.06 15.25
N THR A 18 3.62 -22.34 14.96
CA THR A 18 2.75 -23.18 15.80
C THR A 18 3.35 -23.37 17.19
N ALA A 19 4.66 -23.61 17.28
CA ALA A 19 5.35 -23.72 18.56
C ALA A 19 5.25 -22.42 19.38
N VAL A 20 5.43 -21.26 18.73
CA VAL A 20 5.28 -19.94 19.37
C VAL A 20 3.85 -19.74 19.89
N VAL A 21 2.84 -19.94 19.04
CA VAL A 21 1.42 -19.76 19.41
C VAL A 21 1.01 -20.71 20.53
N ARG A 22 1.48 -21.96 20.51
CA ARG A 22 1.14 -22.98 21.51
C ARG A 22 1.47 -22.57 22.94
N THR A 23 2.50 -21.73 23.15
CA THR A 23 2.87 -21.26 24.50
C THR A 23 1.79 -20.39 25.15
N GLY A 24 0.90 -19.78 24.35
CA GLY A 24 -0.21 -18.95 24.82
C GLY A 24 -1.60 -19.59 24.66
N VAL A 25 -1.69 -20.86 24.26
CA VAL A 25 -2.96 -21.53 24.02
C VAL A 25 -3.38 -22.37 25.24
N GLU A 26 -4.48 -21.97 25.86
CA GLU A 26 -5.14 -22.80 26.87
C GLU A 26 -6.19 -23.71 26.23
N VAL A 27 -6.19 -24.97 26.66
CA VAL A 27 -7.24 -25.94 26.33
C VAL A 27 -7.74 -26.56 27.62
N ASP A 28 -9.07 -26.64 27.71
CA ASP A 28 -9.78 -27.30 28.79
C ASP A 28 -9.31 -28.75 28.90
N ASP A 29 -9.21 -29.26 30.13
CA ASP A 29 -8.87 -30.65 30.34
C ASP A 29 -10.01 -31.54 29.79
N PRO A 30 -9.75 -32.43 28.81
CA PRO A 30 -10.78 -33.30 28.27
C PRO A 30 -11.27 -34.36 29.29
N GLY A 31 -10.62 -34.44 30.46
CA GLY A 31 -10.91 -35.44 31.48
C GLY A 31 -10.28 -36.79 31.19
N ALA A 32 -10.31 -37.67 32.20
CA ALA A 32 -9.85 -39.04 32.10
C ALA A 32 -10.88 -39.91 31.39
N MET A 33 -10.41 -40.83 30.55
CA MET A 33 -11.21 -41.87 29.91
C MET A 33 -10.91 -43.23 30.55
N LEU A 34 -11.87 -44.16 30.49
CA LEU A 34 -11.75 -45.51 31.06
C LEU A 34 -10.55 -46.30 30.51
N GLU A 35 -10.08 -45.96 29.31
CA GLU A 35 -9.00 -46.65 28.61
C GLU A 35 -7.64 -45.96 28.77
N ASP A 36 -7.56 -44.80 29.44
CA ASP A 36 -6.30 -44.07 29.60
C ASP A 36 -5.28 -44.90 30.39
N ARG A 37 -4.06 -44.97 29.88
CA ARG A 37 -2.92 -45.62 30.54
C ARG A 37 -1.84 -44.60 30.84
N GLY A 38 -1.35 -44.59 32.08
CA GLY A 38 -0.24 -43.71 32.46
C GLY A 38 -0.58 -42.22 32.26
N ASP A 39 0.11 -41.56 31.33
CA ASP A 39 0.01 -40.13 31.05
C ASP A 39 -0.83 -39.78 29.80
N ASP A 40 -1.61 -40.73 29.28
CA ASP A 40 -2.45 -40.56 28.08
C ASP A 40 -3.35 -39.31 28.15
N GLN A 41 -3.95 -39.01 29.30
CA GLN A 41 -4.78 -37.81 29.48
C GLN A 41 -3.97 -36.52 29.26
N ARG A 42 -2.75 -36.45 29.83
CA ARG A 42 -1.84 -35.29 29.69
C ARG A 42 -1.40 -35.15 28.23
N LEU A 43 -0.97 -36.24 27.59
CA LEU A 43 -0.56 -36.25 26.19
C LEU A 43 -1.70 -35.86 25.25
N ARG A 44 -2.93 -36.33 25.52
CA ARG A 44 -4.13 -35.92 24.79
C ARG A 44 -4.41 -34.43 24.93
N ARG A 45 -4.33 -33.88 26.15
CA ARG A 45 -4.48 -32.44 26.38
C ARG A 45 -3.42 -31.63 25.62
N GLU A 46 -2.16 -32.06 25.67
CA GLU A 46 -1.06 -31.43 24.92
C GLU A 46 -1.30 -31.49 23.40
N ALA A 47 -1.76 -32.63 22.88
CA ALA A 47 -2.11 -32.79 21.47
C ALA A 47 -3.26 -31.85 21.07
N LEU A 48 -4.32 -31.74 21.87
CA LEU A 48 -5.42 -30.80 21.63
C LEU A 48 -4.97 -29.34 21.65
N ALA A 49 -4.06 -28.96 22.57
CA ALA A 49 -3.42 -27.65 22.54
C ALA A 49 -2.60 -27.43 21.26
N GLY A 50 -1.94 -28.48 20.76
CA GLY A 50 -1.26 -28.47 19.47
C GLY A 50 -2.22 -28.22 18.30
N VAL A 51 -3.36 -28.90 18.27
CA VAL A 51 -4.39 -28.71 17.23
C VAL A 51 -4.95 -27.29 17.30
N ARG A 52 -5.28 -26.77 18.49
CA ARG A 52 -5.80 -25.40 18.63
C ARG A 52 -4.78 -24.35 18.18
N ALA A 53 -3.50 -24.54 18.50
CA ALA A 53 -2.43 -23.68 18.01
C ALA A 53 -2.30 -23.75 16.47
N ALA A 54 -2.34 -24.95 15.89
CA ALA A 54 -2.27 -25.14 14.44
C ALA A 54 -3.43 -24.45 13.70
N LEU A 55 -4.66 -24.53 14.23
CA LEU A 55 -5.82 -23.82 13.66
C LEU A 55 -5.67 -22.28 13.72
N ALA A 56 -5.13 -21.76 14.83
CA ALA A 56 -4.84 -20.33 14.93
C ALA A 56 -3.78 -19.90 13.91
N VAL A 57 -2.72 -20.71 13.73
CA VAL A 57 -1.69 -20.48 12.73
C VAL A 57 -2.23 -20.56 11.30
N GLU A 58 -3.09 -21.52 10.99
CA GLU A 58 -3.76 -21.62 9.69
C GLU A 58 -4.50 -20.31 9.35
N GLY A 59 -5.22 -19.75 10.32
CA GLY A 59 -5.88 -18.45 10.17
C GLY A 59 -4.90 -17.31 9.90
N LEU A 60 -3.83 -17.20 10.69
CA LEU A 60 -2.81 -16.16 10.54
C LEU A 60 -2.08 -16.24 9.18
N VAL A 61 -1.68 -17.44 8.77
CA VAL A 61 -0.99 -17.68 7.50
C VAL A 61 -1.91 -17.40 6.33
N SER A 62 -3.16 -17.85 6.39
CA SER A 62 -4.16 -17.58 5.35
C SER A 62 -4.41 -16.08 5.18
N GLU A 63 -4.57 -15.36 6.28
CA GLU A 63 -4.77 -13.90 6.26
C GLU A 63 -3.52 -13.17 5.72
N ALA A 64 -2.32 -13.57 6.16
CA ALA A 64 -1.07 -12.99 5.66
C ALA A 64 -0.86 -13.26 4.16
N ALA A 65 -1.17 -14.47 3.69
CA ALA A 65 -1.11 -14.82 2.28
C ALA A 65 -2.11 -14.00 1.44
N LEU A 66 -3.33 -13.81 1.93
CA LEU A 66 -4.33 -12.97 1.27
C LEU A 66 -3.86 -11.51 1.15
N ARG A 67 -3.35 -10.93 2.25
CA ARG A 67 -2.76 -9.57 2.23
C ARG A 67 -1.58 -9.48 1.27
N GLY A 68 -0.69 -10.49 1.25
CA GLY A 68 0.44 -10.53 0.33
C GLY A 68 0.02 -10.51 -1.14
N VAL A 69 -1.02 -11.28 -1.50
CA VAL A 69 -1.58 -11.27 -2.85
C VAL A 69 -2.21 -9.91 -3.18
N GLU A 70 -2.93 -9.30 -2.23
CA GLU A 70 -3.51 -7.96 -2.44
C GLU A 70 -2.45 -6.89 -2.71
N VAL A 71 -1.35 -6.90 -1.95
CA VAL A 71 -0.22 -5.99 -2.16
C VAL A 71 0.40 -6.22 -3.54
N ALA A 72 0.67 -7.47 -3.92
CA ALA A 72 1.29 -7.80 -5.21
C ALA A 72 0.40 -7.40 -6.40
N VAL A 73 -0.92 -7.59 -6.28
CA VAL A 73 -1.87 -7.19 -7.32
C VAL A 73 -1.98 -5.66 -7.40
N ALA A 74 -1.98 -4.96 -6.26
CA ALA A 74 -1.94 -3.50 -6.24
C ALA A 74 -0.65 -2.95 -6.86
N ASP A 75 0.51 -3.54 -6.55
CA ASP A 75 1.79 -3.23 -7.19
C ASP A 75 1.72 -3.38 -8.71
N ALA A 76 1.18 -4.51 -9.19
CA ALA A 76 1.04 -4.74 -10.62
C ALA A 76 0.19 -3.66 -11.30
N VAL A 77 -0.94 -3.26 -10.71
CA VAL A 77 -1.80 -2.21 -11.27
C VAL A 77 -1.12 -0.84 -11.22
N TRP A 78 -0.39 -0.52 -10.14
CA TRP A 78 0.44 0.69 -10.09
C TRP A 78 1.55 0.69 -11.16
N LEU A 79 2.03 -0.48 -11.58
CA LEU A 79 2.98 -0.62 -12.68
C LEU A 79 2.31 -0.67 -14.06
N GLY A 80 0.97 -0.53 -14.13
CA GLY A 80 0.22 -0.45 -15.39
C GLY A 80 -0.47 -1.74 -15.82
N ALA A 81 -0.45 -2.80 -15.01
CA ALA A 81 -1.21 -4.01 -15.31
C ALA A 81 -2.72 -3.71 -15.36
N SER A 82 -3.37 -4.24 -16.39
CA SER A 82 -4.82 -4.18 -16.57
C SER A 82 -5.53 -5.34 -15.86
N LEU A 83 -6.86 -5.25 -15.73
CA LEU A 83 -7.66 -6.40 -15.29
C LEU A 83 -7.54 -7.62 -16.23
N ALA A 84 -7.17 -7.41 -17.50
CA ALA A 84 -6.92 -8.51 -18.43
C ALA A 84 -5.64 -9.26 -18.08
N ASP A 85 -4.59 -8.55 -17.68
CA ASP A 85 -3.31 -9.16 -17.28
C ASP A 85 -3.50 -9.98 -15.99
N LEU A 86 -4.24 -9.43 -15.03
CA LEU A 86 -4.62 -10.16 -13.82
C LEU A 86 -5.50 -11.38 -14.12
N SER A 87 -6.41 -11.28 -15.08
CA SER A 87 -7.25 -12.38 -15.54
C SER A 87 -6.39 -13.51 -16.10
N ALA A 88 -5.36 -13.19 -16.90
CA ALA A 88 -4.43 -14.16 -17.46
C ALA A 88 -3.61 -14.89 -16.39
N VAL A 89 -3.09 -14.16 -15.40
CA VAL A 89 -2.26 -14.74 -14.32
C VAL A 89 -3.09 -15.59 -13.35
N THR A 90 -4.32 -15.18 -13.06
CA THR A 90 -5.17 -15.88 -12.08
C THR A 90 -6.00 -17.02 -12.69
N GLY A 91 -6.08 -17.11 -14.02
CA GLY A 91 -6.97 -18.03 -14.72
C GLY A 91 -8.47 -17.73 -14.50
N ARG A 92 -8.81 -16.54 -14.00
CA ARG A 92 -10.18 -16.11 -13.69
C ARG A 92 -10.61 -14.98 -14.61
N SER A 93 -11.92 -14.78 -14.79
CA SER A 93 -12.43 -13.67 -15.60
C SER A 93 -12.13 -12.29 -14.98
N ARG A 94 -12.14 -11.23 -15.80
CA ARG A 94 -12.00 -9.83 -15.33
C ARG A 94 -13.02 -9.46 -14.26
N GLN A 95 -14.27 -9.93 -14.40
CA GLN A 95 -15.34 -9.68 -13.43
C GLN A 95 -15.03 -10.35 -12.08
N ALA A 96 -14.46 -11.56 -12.09
CA ALA A 96 -14.03 -12.23 -10.87
C ALA A 96 -12.88 -11.50 -10.18
N ALA A 97 -11.91 -10.97 -10.94
CA ALA A 97 -10.84 -10.13 -10.40
C ALA A 97 -11.39 -8.84 -9.77
N ARG A 98 -12.31 -8.15 -10.45
CA ARG A 98 -12.96 -6.93 -9.94
C ARG A 98 -13.76 -7.18 -8.66
N LYS A 99 -14.48 -8.31 -8.58
CA LYS A 99 -15.21 -8.71 -7.37
C LYS A 99 -14.27 -9.04 -6.21
N ARG A 100 -13.14 -9.68 -6.51
CA ARG A 100 -12.14 -10.06 -5.49
C ARG A 100 -11.38 -8.84 -4.96
N TRP A 101 -11.05 -7.87 -5.81
CA TRP A 101 -10.26 -6.71 -5.46
C TRP A 101 -10.95 -5.42 -5.92
N PRO A 102 -11.98 -4.94 -5.20
CA PRO A 102 -12.75 -3.77 -5.60
C PRO A 102 -11.92 -2.47 -5.65
N ALA A 103 -10.84 -2.39 -4.88
CA ALA A 103 -9.95 -1.21 -4.81
C ALA A 103 -9.14 -0.96 -6.10
N LEU A 104 -8.98 -1.95 -6.99
CA LEU A 104 -8.11 -1.83 -8.17
C LEU A 104 -8.58 -0.78 -9.16
N GLY A 105 -9.89 -0.54 -9.26
CA GLY A 105 -10.42 0.51 -10.12
C GLY A 105 -9.92 1.91 -9.72
N GLY A 106 -9.82 2.17 -8.42
CA GLY A 106 -9.27 3.43 -7.91
C GLY A 106 -7.78 3.57 -8.19
N ILE A 107 -7.01 2.50 -7.98
CA ILE A 107 -5.56 2.47 -8.27
C ILE A 107 -5.31 2.72 -9.76
N TYR A 108 -6.05 2.04 -10.64
CA TYR A 108 -5.92 2.21 -12.09
C TYR A 108 -6.16 3.66 -12.54
N ARG A 109 -7.23 4.30 -12.04
CA ARG A 109 -7.53 5.70 -12.37
C ARG A 109 -6.45 6.67 -11.88
N ARG A 110 -5.99 6.51 -10.63
CA ARG A 110 -4.87 7.29 -10.07
C ARG A 110 -3.62 7.13 -10.93
N ARG A 111 -3.23 5.89 -11.19
CA ARG A 111 -2.05 5.58 -12.00
C ARG A 111 -2.15 6.14 -13.42
N LYS A 112 -3.32 6.03 -14.07
CA LYS A 112 -3.56 6.56 -15.42
C LYS A 112 -3.44 8.08 -15.47
N TRP A 113 -3.99 8.78 -14.47
CA TRP A 113 -3.87 10.24 -14.40
C TRP A 113 -2.41 10.64 -14.15
N LEU A 114 -1.75 10.04 -13.14
CA LEU A 114 -0.37 10.37 -12.78
C LEU A 114 0.60 10.13 -13.93
N ALA A 115 0.36 9.10 -14.75
CA ALA A 115 1.15 8.80 -15.95
C ALA A 115 1.34 9.99 -16.88
N ASN A 116 0.29 10.82 -16.98
CA ASN A 116 0.19 11.88 -17.98
C ASN A 116 0.53 13.26 -17.41
N HIS A 117 0.80 13.37 -16.10
CA HIS A 117 0.91 14.66 -15.41
C HIS A 117 2.08 14.72 -14.43
N VAL A 118 3.11 13.88 -14.59
CA VAL A 118 4.28 13.88 -13.69
C VAL A 118 4.94 15.26 -13.69
N ASP A 119 5.34 15.75 -14.86
CA ASP A 119 6.05 17.03 -15.01
C ASP A 119 5.18 18.22 -14.60
N ASP A 120 3.90 18.22 -15.01
CA ASP A 120 2.94 19.26 -14.65
C ASP A 120 2.74 19.34 -13.13
N THR A 121 2.67 18.17 -12.47
CA THR A 121 2.56 18.09 -11.01
C THR A 121 3.80 18.65 -10.33
N PHE A 122 4.99 18.22 -10.75
CA PHE A 122 6.24 18.73 -10.17
C PHE A 122 6.39 20.23 -10.38
N TYR A 123 6.12 20.72 -11.60
CA TYR A 123 6.15 22.15 -11.91
C TYR A 123 5.22 22.94 -11.00
N MET A 124 3.96 22.52 -10.87
CA MET A 124 2.99 23.26 -10.06
C MET A 124 3.28 23.19 -8.55
N VAL A 125 3.77 22.05 -8.05
CA VAL A 125 4.18 21.91 -6.65
C VAL A 125 5.39 22.80 -6.35
N ARG A 126 6.40 22.84 -7.23
CA ARG A 126 7.55 23.76 -7.12
C ARG A 126 7.09 25.21 -7.08
N LEU A 127 6.24 25.60 -8.02
CA LEU A 127 5.71 26.97 -8.08
C LEU A 127 4.96 27.36 -6.80
N LEU A 128 4.16 26.46 -6.23
CA LEU A 128 3.50 26.69 -4.94
C LEU A 128 4.50 26.85 -3.80
N LEU A 129 5.52 25.98 -3.72
CA LEU A 129 6.57 26.04 -2.70
C LEU A 129 7.39 27.34 -2.80
N ASP A 130 7.70 27.79 -4.02
CA ASP A 130 8.45 29.04 -4.26
C ASP A 130 7.66 30.28 -3.86
N ARG A 131 6.33 30.19 -3.84
CA ARG A 131 5.42 31.29 -3.48
C ARG A 131 4.76 31.13 -2.12
N SER A 132 5.17 30.15 -1.32
CA SER A 132 4.52 29.84 -0.04
C SER A 132 4.60 30.99 0.97
N ASP A 133 5.65 31.81 0.92
CA ASP A 133 5.82 32.97 1.81
C ASP A 133 4.84 34.11 1.51
N GLY A 134 4.21 34.09 0.33
CA GLY A 134 3.16 35.03 -0.07
C GLY A 134 1.74 34.60 0.33
N LEU A 135 1.59 33.50 1.09
CA LEU A 135 0.32 33.00 1.57
C LEU A 135 0.09 33.41 3.04
N ALA A 136 -1.16 33.70 3.41
CA ALA A 136 -1.54 34.13 4.75
C ALA A 136 -2.37 33.05 5.48
N PRO A 137 -1.72 31.97 5.98
CA PRO A 137 -2.42 30.87 6.63
C PRO A 137 -3.01 31.28 7.98
N GLY A 138 -4.21 30.79 8.31
CA GLY A 138 -4.81 30.97 9.63
C GLY A 138 -4.04 30.24 10.75
N GLU A 139 -3.29 29.20 10.39
CA GLU A 139 -2.49 28.38 11.30
C GLU A 139 -1.02 28.30 10.83
N PRO A 140 -0.19 29.34 11.07
CA PRO A 140 1.13 29.47 10.44
C PRO A 140 2.11 28.32 10.74
N GLU A 141 2.10 27.76 11.96
CA GLU A 141 2.98 26.64 12.33
C GLU A 141 2.62 25.34 11.59
N GLN A 142 1.32 25.07 11.47
CA GLN A 142 0.83 23.89 10.76
C GLN A 142 1.10 24.02 9.27
N PHE A 143 0.88 25.21 8.71
CA PHE A 143 1.20 25.51 7.32
C PHE A 143 2.71 25.34 7.03
N ARG A 144 3.59 25.89 7.87
CA ARG A 144 5.05 25.72 7.71
C ARG A 144 5.47 24.25 7.79
N THR A 145 4.84 23.47 8.67
CA THR A 145 5.06 22.03 8.76
C THR A 145 4.63 21.32 7.47
N ALA A 146 3.44 21.62 6.96
CA ALA A 146 2.92 21.04 5.72
C ALA A 146 3.78 21.42 4.50
N VAL A 147 4.27 22.67 4.42
CA VAL A 147 5.20 23.12 3.36
C VAL A 147 6.52 22.36 3.41
N ARG A 148 7.08 22.11 4.61
CA ARG A 148 8.29 21.30 4.76
C ARG A 148 8.06 19.86 4.30
N GLU A 149 6.98 19.22 4.77
CA GLU A 149 6.62 17.87 4.35
C GLU A 149 6.40 17.77 2.83
N LEU A 150 5.72 18.76 2.23
CA LEU A 150 5.52 18.82 0.78
C LEU A 150 6.85 18.94 0.03
N ARG A 151 7.79 19.76 0.52
CA ARG A 151 9.13 19.89 -0.08
C ARG A 151 9.92 18.59 0.00
N GLU A 152 9.86 17.90 1.14
CA GLU A 152 10.49 16.59 1.31
C GLU A 152 9.88 15.53 0.38
N ALA A 153 8.55 15.49 0.28
CA ALA A 153 7.84 14.57 -0.61
C ALA A 153 8.13 14.86 -2.09
N LEU A 154 8.21 16.14 -2.47
CA LEU A 154 8.59 16.56 -3.82
C LEU A 154 10.01 16.09 -4.14
N THR A 155 10.97 16.38 -3.25
CA THR A 155 12.38 15.99 -3.45
C THR A 155 12.53 14.48 -3.63
N ARG A 156 11.82 13.68 -2.81
CA ARG A 156 11.81 12.21 -2.97
C ARG A 156 11.21 11.78 -4.30
N SER A 157 10.08 12.36 -4.68
CA SER A 157 9.39 12.03 -5.92
C SER A 157 10.22 12.39 -7.15
N GLU A 158 10.87 13.55 -7.14
CA GLU A 158 11.77 13.96 -8.23
C GLU A 158 12.96 13.01 -8.35
N ALA A 159 13.62 12.66 -7.23
CA ALA A 159 14.72 11.70 -7.24
C ALA A 159 14.29 10.31 -7.76
N ASP A 160 13.04 9.89 -7.49
CA ASP A 160 12.48 8.63 -7.98
C ASP A 160 12.18 8.61 -9.49
N PHE A 161 12.05 9.77 -10.13
CA PHE A 161 11.72 9.91 -11.55
C PHE A 161 12.89 10.47 -12.39
N ASP A 162 13.87 11.12 -11.77
CA ASP A 162 15.09 11.66 -12.40
C ASP A 162 16.18 10.58 -12.60
N SER A 163 16.05 9.41 -11.97
CA SER A 163 17.02 8.34 -12.13
C SER A 163 17.03 7.80 -13.56
N GLU A 164 17.92 8.34 -14.41
CA GLU A 164 18.28 7.81 -15.74
C GLU A 164 18.74 6.33 -15.70
N SER A 165 18.89 5.74 -14.51
CA SER A 165 19.26 4.35 -14.26
C SER A 165 18.11 3.35 -14.39
N ASP A 166 16.95 3.74 -14.91
CA ASP A 166 15.74 2.88 -15.09
C ASP A 166 15.95 1.64 -15.99
N PHE A 167 17.17 1.42 -16.51
CA PHE A 167 17.58 0.17 -17.15
C PHE A 167 18.14 -0.90 -16.19
N ASP A 168 18.38 -0.58 -14.92
CA ASP A 168 18.89 -1.54 -13.93
C ASP A 168 17.87 -1.85 -12.83
N ASP A 169 16.69 -2.31 -13.26
CA ASP A 169 15.57 -2.84 -12.45
C ASP A 169 15.99 -3.85 -11.35
N ASN A 170 17.20 -4.41 -11.45
CA ASN A 170 17.78 -5.33 -10.46
C ASN A 170 18.29 -4.63 -9.19
N ALA A 171 18.80 -3.41 -9.27
CA ALA A 171 19.33 -2.69 -8.11
C ALA A 171 18.21 -2.24 -7.16
N ALA A 172 17.10 -1.75 -7.69
CA ALA A 172 15.92 -1.35 -6.92
C ALA A 172 15.25 -2.53 -6.19
N ARG A 173 15.19 -3.71 -6.84
CA ARG A 173 14.71 -4.96 -6.21
C ARG A 173 15.64 -5.46 -5.11
N SER A 174 16.95 -5.26 -5.25
CA SER A 174 17.96 -5.67 -4.26
C SER A 174 17.96 -4.80 -3.01
N ALA A 175 17.47 -3.56 -3.10
CA ALA A 175 17.32 -2.64 -1.97
C ALA A 175 16.04 -2.86 -1.13
N GLY A 176 15.23 -3.87 -1.46
CA GLY A 176 13.99 -4.17 -0.72
C GLY A 176 12.88 -3.13 -0.91
N ARG A 177 12.99 -2.26 -1.91
CA ARG A 177 11.98 -1.24 -2.19
C ARG A 177 10.79 -1.86 -2.94
N PRO A 178 9.53 -1.52 -2.58
CA PRO A 178 8.37 -1.99 -3.33
C PRO A 178 8.45 -1.58 -4.81
N PRO A 179 8.10 -2.45 -5.76
CA PRO A 179 8.23 -2.17 -7.20
C PRO A 179 7.51 -0.89 -7.66
N ALA A 180 6.35 -0.59 -7.07
CA ALA A 180 5.56 0.60 -7.40
C ALA A 180 5.80 1.81 -6.48
N ALA A 181 6.90 1.84 -5.73
CA ALA A 181 7.16 2.89 -4.73
C ALA A 181 7.13 4.32 -5.32
N ARG A 182 7.72 4.54 -6.50
CA ARG A 182 7.72 5.87 -7.16
C ARG A 182 6.32 6.40 -7.44
N TRP A 183 5.43 5.53 -7.93
CA TRP A 183 4.06 5.91 -8.25
C TRP A 183 3.24 6.19 -7.00
N ARG A 184 3.47 5.42 -5.93
CA ARG A 184 2.83 5.68 -4.63
C ARG A 184 3.34 6.98 -3.99
N ALA A 185 4.63 7.27 -4.11
CA ALA A 185 5.20 8.52 -3.60
C ALA A 185 4.61 9.73 -4.33
N LEU A 186 4.45 9.66 -5.66
CA LEU A 186 3.78 10.69 -6.44
C LEU A 186 2.29 10.82 -6.10
N ASP A 187 1.61 9.69 -5.83
CA ASP A 187 0.23 9.69 -5.34
C ASP A 187 0.09 10.41 -3.99
N GLU A 188 0.97 10.08 -3.04
CA GLU A 188 1.04 10.69 -1.71
C GLU A 188 1.39 12.19 -1.77
N LEU A 189 2.29 12.59 -2.67
CA LEU A 189 2.62 13.99 -2.94
C LEU A 189 1.36 14.80 -3.25
N VAL A 190 0.49 14.28 -4.10
CA VAL A 190 -0.74 14.96 -4.54
C VAL A 190 -1.86 14.84 -3.51
N ASP A 191 -2.21 13.61 -3.14
CA ASP A 191 -3.41 13.31 -2.35
C ASP A 191 -3.27 13.70 -0.88
N VAL A 192 -2.05 13.64 -0.33
CA VAL A 192 -1.78 13.94 1.07
C VAL A 192 -1.13 15.32 1.21
N HIS A 193 0.07 15.50 0.67
CA HIS A 193 0.88 16.67 0.98
C HIS A 193 0.36 17.95 0.31
N LEU A 194 0.10 17.90 -1.01
CA LEU A 194 -0.39 19.06 -1.75
C LEU A 194 -1.78 19.48 -1.26
N ARG A 195 -2.68 18.51 -1.06
CA ARG A 195 -4.01 18.74 -0.44
C ARG A 195 -3.89 19.45 0.90
N ARG A 196 -3.00 18.99 1.79
CA ARG A 196 -2.82 19.59 3.12
C ARG A 196 -2.35 21.04 3.03
N VAL A 197 -1.39 21.35 2.15
CA VAL A 197 -0.89 22.72 1.97
C VAL A 197 -2.00 23.63 1.43
N ILE A 198 -2.75 23.19 0.40
CA ILE A 198 -3.87 23.98 -0.16
C ILE A 198 -4.93 24.25 0.91
N ALA A 199 -5.27 23.26 1.73
CA ALA A 199 -6.26 23.42 2.80
C ALA A 199 -5.85 24.44 3.87
N LEU A 200 -4.54 24.63 4.09
CA LEU A 200 -3.99 25.52 5.12
C LEU A 200 -3.53 26.89 4.60
N ALA A 201 -3.42 27.07 3.27
CA ALA A 201 -2.79 28.22 2.63
C ALA A 201 -3.39 29.59 3.01
N GLY A 202 -4.68 29.64 3.33
CA GLY A 202 -5.38 30.90 3.56
C GLY A 202 -5.44 31.79 2.31
N GLU A 203 -5.60 33.10 2.51
CA GLU A 203 -5.71 34.05 1.40
C GLU A 203 -4.32 34.44 0.87
N PRO A 204 -4.15 34.57 -0.45
CA PRO A 204 -2.91 35.07 -1.03
C PRO A 204 -2.68 36.56 -0.71
N ALA A 205 -1.48 36.90 -0.24
CA ALA A 205 -1.08 38.28 0.01
C ALA A 205 -0.68 39.04 -1.27
N ASN A 206 -0.47 38.34 -2.38
CA ASN A 206 -0.11 38.92 -3.68
C ASN A 206 -0.60 38.07 -4.87
N PRO A 207 -0.65 38.63 -6.10
CA PRO A 207 -1.13 37.91 -7.29
C PRO A 207 -0.33 36.66 -7.65
N ASP A 208 0.99 36.65 -7.45
CA ASP A 208 1.85 35.52 -7.81
C ASP A 208 1.57 34.30 -6.91
N ALA A 209 1.39 34.53 -5.61
CA ALA A 209 0.96 33.51 -4.66
C ALA A 209 -0.46 33.02 -4.98
N GLY A 210 -1.34 33.93 -5.43
CA GLY A 210 -2.70 33.59 -5.87
C GLY A 210 -2.69 32.69 -7.11
N PHE A 211 -1.85 33.00 -8.09
CA PHE A 211 -1.69 32.17 -9.28
C PHE A 211 -1.15 30.77 -8.94
N ALA A 212 -0.10 30.70 -8.11
CA ALA A 212 0.49 29.43 -7.69
C ALA A 212 -0.51 28.56 -6.91
N LEU A 213 -1.23 29.14 -5.95
CA LEU A 213 -2.27 28.44 -5.19
C LEU A 213 -3.42 27.97 -6.09
N HIS A 214 -3.88 28.81 -7.01
CA HIS A 214 -4.96 28.45 -7.94
C HIS A 214 -4.56 27.30 -8.86
N GLY A 215 -3.38 27.37 -9.48
CA GLY A 215 -2.90 26.31 -10.37
C GLY A 215 -2.72 24.98 -9.62
N ALA A 216 -2.18 25.03 -8.40
CA ALA A 216 -2.00 23.84 -7.56
C ALA A 216 -3.36 23.25 -7.12
N GLY A 217 -4.34 24.12 -6.82
CA GLY A 217 -5.74 23.75 -6.63
C GLY A 217 -6.35 23.08 -7.86
N GLY A 218 -6.02 23.57 -9.06
CA GLY A 218 -6.40 22.96 -10.33
C GLY A 218 -5.88 21.53 -10.48
N VAL A 219 -4.59 21.31 -10.23
CA VAL A 219 -3.96 19.97 -10.23
C VAL A 219 -4.70 19.02 -9.31
N LEU A 220 -4.92 19.42 -8.05
CA LEU A 220 -5.64 18.61 -7.08
C LEU A 220 -7.10 18.36 -7.49
N GLY A 221 -7.77 19.36 -8.04
CA GLY A 221 -9.15 19.25 -8.52
C GLY A 221 -9.30 18.26 -9.67
N TYR A 222 -8.44 18.34 -10.68
CA TYR A 222 -8.43 17.39 -11.80
C TYR A 222 -8.06 15.98 -11.35
N TYR A 223 -7.05 15.85 -10.49
CA TYR A 223 -6.70 14.57 -9.88
C TYR A 223 -7.89 13.97 -9.14
N HIS A 224 -8.60 14.74 -8.32
CA HIS A 224 -9.76 14.24 -7.58
C HIS A 224 -10.92 13.84 -8.51
N HIS A 225 -11.20 14.65 -9.53
CA HIS A 225 -12.22 14.34 -10.54
C HIS A 225 -11.92 13.05 -11.28
N ALA A 226 -10.66 12.85 -11.70
CA ALA A 226 -10.24 11.66 -12.43
C ALA A 226 -10.26 10.39 -11.57
N THR A 227 -10.08 10.51 -10.25
CA THR A 227 -9.84 9.36 -9.36
C THR A 227 -11.09 8.91 -8.61
N THR A 228 -11.99 9.83 -8.28
CA THR A 228 -13.24 9.53 -7.58
C THR A 228 -14.30 8.88 -8.45
N GLY A 229 -14.30 9.13 -9.77
CA GLY A 229 -15.14 8.47 -10.75
C GLY A 229 -16.60 8.30 -10.31
N THR A 230 -17.47 9.22 -10.69
CA THR A 230 -18.92 8.94 -10.79
C THR A 230 -19.10 7.59 -11.48
N GLY A 231 -19.74 6.66 -10.78
CA GLY A 231 -19.67 5.21 -11.02
C GLY A 231 -20.40 4.68 -12.25
N GLU A 232 -20.34 5.34 -13.40
CA GLU A 232 -20.99 4.86 -14.62
C GLU A 232 -20.04 4.87 -15.83
N GLN A 233 -19.93 3.69 -16.44
CA GLN A 233 -19.36 3.38 -17.75
C GLN A 233 -17.83 3.19 -17.84
N GLU A 234 -17.40 1.95 -17.56
CA GLU A 234 -16.42 1.17 -18.36
C GLU A 234 -16.44 -0.31 -17.93
#